data_AF-A0A6J4MPT9-F1
#
_entry.id   AF-A0A6J4MPT9-F1
#
_cell.length_a   1.000
_cell.length_b   1.000
_cell.length_c   1.000
_cell.angle_alpha   90.00
_cell.angle_beta   90.00
_cell.angle_gamma   90.00
#
_symmetry.space_group_name_H-M   'P 1'
#
loop_
_entity.id
_entity.type
_entity.pdbx_description
1 polymer ?
#
loop_
_entity_poly.entity_id
_entity_poly.type
_entity_poly.pdbx_seq_one_letter_code
_entity_poly.pdbx_strand_id
1 'polypeptide(L)' 'MLHFLQRLVAGRDETGASAVEYGLLLAAIAAIVAAILLLLGPQVKASFQSSCDAIKTGNNGGTAATCT' A
#
# COMPACT_ATOMS: atom_id res chain seq x y z
N MET A 1 32.46 -21.04 30.88
CA MET A 1 32.39 -19.97 29.86
C MET A 1 31.55 -20.39 28.65
N LEU A 2 31.70 -21.62 28.15
CA LEU A 2 30.92 -22.12 26.99
C LEU A 2 29.40 -22.25 27.19
N HIS A 3 28.93 -22.33 28.44
CA HIS A 3 27.50 -22.50 28.75
C HIS A 3 26.62 -21.28 28.38
N PHE A 4 27.22 -20.10 28.20
CA PHE A 4 26.50 -18.88 27.81
C PHE A 4 26.18 -18.83 26.31
N LEU A 5 27.06 -19.39 25.47
CA LEU A 5 26.88 -19.40 24.01
C LEU A 5 25.79 -20.39 23.58
N GLN A 6 25.63 -21.49 24.30
CA GLN A 6 24.64 -22.51 24.00
C GLN A 6 23.19 -22.01 24.22
N ARG A 7 22.98 -21.09 25.17
CA ARG A 7 21.68 -20.41 25.37
C ARG A 7 21.32 -19.38 24.31
N LEU A 8 22.30 -18.80 23.61
CA LEU A 8 22.05 -17.83 22.54
C LEU A 8 21.62 -18.49 21.22
N VAL A 9 21.98 -19.76 21.03
CA VAL A 9 21.62 -20.53 19.83
C VAL A 9 20.32 -21.32 20.04
N ALA A 10 20.08 -21.88 21.23
CA ALA A 10 18.94 -22.78 21.50
C ALA A 10 17.54 -22.13 21.59
N GLY A 11 17.40 -20.81 21.36
CA GLY A 11 16.11 -20.11 21.46
C GLY A 11 15.55 -19.58 20.14
N ARG A 12 16.16 -19.93 19.01
CA ARG A 12 15.93 -19.27 17.71
C ARG A 12 15.12 -20.09 16.71
N ASP A 13 14.92 -21.39 16.95
CA ASP A 13 14.34 -22.29 15.94
C ASP A 13 12.79 -22.25 15.95
N GLU A 14 12.15 -22.06 17.12
CA GLU A 14 10.68 -22.03 17.22
C GLU A 14 10.07 -20.62 17.11
N THR A 15 10.81 -19.58 17.51
CA THR A 15 10.33 -18.19 17.47
C THR A 15 10.48 -17.55 16.08
N GLY A 16 11.46 -17.98 15.28
CA GLY A 16 11.68 -17.48 13.91
C GLY A 16 10.70 -18.05 12.88
N ALA A 17 10.34 -19.33 12.98
CA ALA A 17 9.38 -19.96 12.08
C ALA A 17 7.96 -19.37 12.23
N SER A 18 7.57 -19.04 13.46
CA SER A 18 6.26 -18.43 13.75
C SER A 18 6.16 -16.98 13.24
N ALA A 19 7.26 -16.22 13.21
CA ALA A 19 7.26 -14.85 12.68
C ALA A 19 6.95 -14.79 11.17
N VAL A 20 7.34 -15.82 10.40
CA VAL A 20 7.14 -15.87 8.96
C VAL A 20 5.69 -16.22 8.60
N GLU A 21 5.00 -17.08 9.36
CA GLU A 21 3.59 -17.40 9.09
C GLU A 21 2.67 -16.17 9.23
N TYR A 22 2.80 -15.44 10.34
CA TYR A 22 2.04 -14.20 10.53
C TYR A 22 2.47 -13.11 9.53
N GLY A 23 3.77 -13.07 9.19
CA GLY A 23 4.29 -12.18 8.15
C GLY A 23 3.70 -12.46 6.76
N LEU A 24 3.54 -13.73 6.39
CA LEU A 24 2.98 -14.15 5.10
C LEU A 24 1.48 -13.83 5.00
N LEU A 25 0.72 -14.03 6.08
CA LEU A 25 -0.71 -13.63 6.12
C LEU A 25 -0.87 -12.12 5.95
N LEU A 26 -0.05 -11.32 6.64
CA LEU A 26 -0.05 -9.87 6.49
C LEU A 26 0.36 -9.44 5.07
N ALA A 27 1.36 -10.10 4.48
CA ALA A 27 1.77 -9.84 3.10
C ALA A 27 0.65 -10.14 2.09
N ALA A 28 -0.12 -11.21 2.29
CA ALA A 28 -1.27 -11.54 1.46
C ALA A 28 -2.36 -10.46 1.54
N ILE A 29 -2.69 -9.98 2.74
CA ILE A 29 -3.66 -8.89 2.94
C ILE A 29 -3.15 -7.60 2.28
N ALA A 30 -1.86 -7.26 2.47
CA ALA A 30 -1.25 -6.10 1.85
C ALA A 30 -1.29 -6.17 0.31
N ALA A 31 -1.06 -7.35 -0.28
CA ALA A 31 -1.17 -7.56 -1.71
C ALA A 31 -2.59 -7.32 -2.23
N ILE A 32 -3.61 -7.76 -1.49
CA ILE A 32 -5.03 -7.52 -1.84
C ILE A 32 -5.34 -6.03 -1.81
N VAL A 33 -4.92 -5.32 -0.75
CA VAL A 33 -5.14 -3.86 -0.65
C VAL A 33 -4.41 -3.12 -1.78
N ALA A 34 -3.16 -3.49 -2.07
CA ALA A 34 -2.41 -2.90 -3.17
C ALA A 34 -3.11 -3.13 -4.51
N ALA A 35 -3.62 -4.33 -4.78
CA ALA A 35 -4.38 -4.64 -5.99
C ALA A 35 -5.62 -3.74 -6.12
N ILE A 36 -6.38 -3.55 -5.03
CA ILE A 36 -7.54 -2.65 -5.02
C ILE A 36 -7.13 -1.21 -5.37
N LEU A 37 -6.05 -0.69 -4.75
CA LEU A 37 -5.57 0.67 -5.02
C LEU A 37 -5.09 0.85 -6.46
N LEU A 38 -4.42 -0.15 -7.03
CA LEU A 38 -3.95 -0.11 -8.43
C LEU A 38 -5.11 -0.11 -9.43
N LEU A 39 -6.19 -0.84 -9.12
CA LEU A 39 -7.39 -0.90 -9.97
C LEU A 39 -8.27 0.34 -9.81
N LEU A 40 -8.47 0.80 -8.57
CA LEU A 40 -9.39 1.89 -8.25
C LEU A 40 -8.77 3.28 -8.45
N GLY A 41 -7.46 3.43 -8.22
CA GLY A 41 -6.75 4.71 -8.34
C GLY A 41 -6.95 5.41 -9.69
N PRO A 42 -6.75 4.74 -10.84
CA PRO A 42 -7.01 5.31 -12.16
C PRO A 42 -8.46 5.74 -12.37
N GLN A 43 -9.43 4.97 -11.87
CA GLN A 43 -10.86 5.27 -12.00
C GLN A 43 -11.24 6.53 -11.22
N VAL A 44 -10.72 6.68 -10.00
CA VAL A 44 -10.92 7.87 -9.18
C VAL A 44 -10.28 9.08 -9.86
N LYS A 45 -9.04 8.96 -10.35
CA LYS A 45 -8.38 10.03 -11.10
C LYS A 45 -9.17 10.44 -12.35
N ALA A 46 -9.68 9.47 -13.11
CA ALA A 46 -10.48 9.74 -14.31
C ALA A 46 -11.79 10.47 -13.97
N SER A 47 -12.44 10.12 -12.87
CA SER A 47 -13.66 10.79 -12.40
C SER A 47 -13.41 12.26 -12.03
N PHE A 48 -12.31 12.51 -11.30
CA PHE A 48 -11.91 13.89 -10.95
C PHE A 48 -11.47 14.68 -12.18
N GLN A 49 -10.76 14.06 -13.12
CA GLN A 49 -10.36 14.71 -14.38
C GLN A 49 -11.59 15.12 -15.20
N SER A 50 -12.58 14.22 -15.32
CA SER A 50 -13.82 14.50 -16.05
C SER A 50 -14.60 15.66 -15.43
N SER A 51 -14.64 15.72 -14.10
CA SER A 51 -15.27 16.83 -13.36
C SER A 51 -14.52 18.14 -13.57
N CYS A 52 -13.20 18.10 -13.53
CA CYS A 52 -12.35 19.25 -13.82
C CYS A 52 -12.57 19.77 -15.25
N ASP A 53 -12.63 18.88 -16.24
CA ASP A 53 -12.82 19.27 -17.63
C ASP A 53 -14.22 19.84 -17.87
N ALA A 54 -15.24 19.34 -17.18
CA ALA A 54 -16.58 19.93 -17.18
C ALA A 54 -16.57 21.35 -16.58
N ILE A 55 -15.85 21.58 -15.47
CA ILE A 55 -15.73 22.91 -14.84
C ILE A 55 -14.99 23.88 -15.77
N LYS A 56 -13.88 23.44 -16.41
CA LYS A 56 -13.16 24.26 -17.39
C LYS A 56 -14.03 24.65 -18.58
N THR A 57 -14.84 23.72 -19.08
CA THR A 57 -15.74 23.95 -20.22
C THR A 57 -16.89 24.88 -19.86
N GLY A 58 -17.43 24.78 -18.64
CA GLY A 58 -18.46 25.69 -18.14
C GLY A 58 -17.94 27.09 -17.84
N ASN A 59 -16.69 27.19 -17.38
CA ASN A 59 -16.02 28.46 -17.07
C ASN A 59 -15.31 29.03 -18.30
N ASN A 60 -16.08 29.55 -19.27
CA ASN A 60 -15.60 30.25 -20.48
C ASN A 60 -14.85 31.58 -20.20
N GLY A 61 -14.35 31.78 -18.98
CA GLY A 61 -13.67 32.99 -18.50
C GLY A 61 -12.40 32.66 -17.72
N GLY A 62 -11.27 32.56 -18.42
CA GLY A 62 -9.98 33.15 -18.04
C GLY A 62 -9.21 32.65 -16.81
N THR A 63 -9.75 31.78 -15.96
CA THR A 63 -8.97 31.18 -14.86
C THR A 63 -8.72 29.71 -15.17
N ALA A 64 -7.48 29.41 -15.56
CA ALA A 64 -7.00 28.05 -15.73
C ALA A 64 -7.11 27.31 -14.39
N ALA A 65 -8.18 26.54 -14.21
CA ALA A 65 -8.27 25.57 -13.14
C ALA A 65 -7.17 24.52 -13.37
N THR A 66 -6.02 24.72 -12.74
CA THR A 66 -4.93 23.75 -12.71
C THR A 66 -5.34 22.59 -11.83
N CYS A 67 -5.92 21.57 -12.46
CA CYS A 67 -6.18 20.29 -11.82
C CYS A 67 -4.93 19.41 -11.99
N THR A 68 -4.30 19.09 -10.88
CA THR A 68 -3.11 18.22 -10.78
C THR A 68 -3.46 16.96 -10.00
#